data_AF-A0AAU3R2M8-F1
#
_entry.id   AF-A0AAU3R2M8-F1
#
_cell.length_a   1.000
_cell.length_b   1.000
_cell.length_c   1.000
_cell.angle_alpha   90.00
_cell.angle_beta   90.00
_cell.angle_gamma   90.00
#
_symmetry.space_group_name_H-M   'P 1'
#
loop_
_entity.id
_entity.type
_entity.pdbx_description
1 polymer ?
#
loop_
_entity_poly.entity_id
_entity_poly.type
_entity_poly.pdbx_seq_one_letter_code
_entity_poly.pdbx_strand_id
1 'polypeptide(L)'
;MQLHGVPPAPAAPQQAGEPRDGQNGWTFGAVFAPHARTGRGNDVITVNGLPPGPVVIDLSIRGDGYTGLWPLTRFNKEGDTLVNSTEENFRGRVLAQVPDNGRLRLQLKAEGPWQLQVLPLAAATRLTEDELDRRGPDVLLHTAGTADLALHYRGEDNLIVNLFELEGHHDPTALPDDDNVVNEIGKRRETVPLPEGPVIVQLQMADGPWKAKLKHLEPHSRPPQIGAGPAHASAPTQVAGTGKVQGWLRRGRR
;
A
#
# COMPACT_ATOMS: atom_id res chain seq x y z
N MET A 1 -10.01 -49.07 26.50
CA MET A 1 -10.39 -48.61 25.14
C MET A 1 -10.09 -47.12 25.07
N GLN A 2 -8.99 -46.73 24.41
CA GLN A 2 -8.62 -45.33 24.21
C GLN A 2 -9.19 -44.86 22.88
N LEU A 3 -9.98 -43.79 22.91
CA LEU A 3 -10.47 -43.12 21.70
C LEU A 3 -9.41 -42.11 21.26
N HIS A 4 -8.80 -42.34 20.10
CA HIS A 4 -7.93 -41.38 19.45
C HIS A 4 -8.78 -40.22 18.91
N GLY A 5 -8.56 -39.02 19.47
CA GLY A 5 -9.10 -37.77 18.93
C GLY A 5 -8.41 -37.41 17.63
N VAL A 6 -9.18 -37.12 16.60
CA VAL A 6 -8.71 -36.61 15.31
C VAL A 6 -8.19 -35.17 15.53
N PRO A 7 -6.99 -34.80 15.04
CA PRO A 7 -6.50 -33.43 15.14
C PRO A 7 -7.36 -32.49 14.28
N PRO A 8 -7.60 -31.23 14.74
CA PRO A 8 -8.38 -30.27 13.99
C PRO A 8 -7.69 -29.94 12.66
N ALA A 9 -8.49 -29.84 11.59
CA ALA A 9 -8.03 -29.43 10.27
C ALA A 9 -7.45 -28.00 10.30
N PRO A 10 -6.39 -27.72 9.52
CA PRO A 10 -5.82 -26.37 9.44
C PRO A 10 -6.84 -25.37 8.89
N ALA A 11 -6.94 -24.21 9.54
CA ALA A 11 -7.79 -23.11 9.12
C ALA A 11 -7.44 -22.68 7.68
N ALA A 12 -8.46 -22.53 6.84
CA ALA A 12 -8.32 -22.01 5.50
C ALA A 12 -7.70 -20.58 5.54
N PRO A 13 -6.83 -20.21 4.59
CA PRO A 13 -6.34 -18.84 4.48
C PRO A 13 -7.52 -17.88 4.39
N GLN A 14 -7.51 -16.86 5.25
CA GLN A 14 -8.46 -15.74 5.18
C GLN A 14 -8.40 -15.17 3.75
N GLN A 15 -9.52 -15.25 3.05
CA GLN A 15 -9.63 -14.72 1.70
C GLN A 15 -9.25 -13.24 1.73
N ALA A 16 -8.23 -12.87 0.95
CA ALA A 16 -8.00 -11.49 0.59
C ALA A 16 -9.31 -10.98 -0.03
N GLY A 17 -9.95 -9.99 0.59
CA GLY A 17 -11.18 -9.41 0.08
C GLY A 17 -10.99 -9.00 -1.38
N GLU A 18 -12.00 -9.25 -2.22
CA GLU A 18 -11.98 -8.82 -3.60
C GLU A 18 -11.61 -7.33 -3.68
N PRO A 19 -10.82 -6.90 -4.68
CA PRO A 19 -10.60 -5.49 -4.94
C PRO A 19 -11.97 -4.84 -5.13
N ARG A 20 -12.40 -4.02 -4.16
CA ARG A 20 -13.59 -3.19 -4.35
C ARG A 20 -13.20 -2.13 -5.36
N ASP A 21 -13.49 -2.41 -6.63
CA ASP A 21 -13.33 -1.50 -7.76
C ASP A 21 -13.83 -0.10 -7.40
N GLY A 22 -12.97 0.91 -7.53
CA GLY A 22 -13.28 2.31 -7.90
C GLY A 22 -14.38 3.12 -7.19
N GLN A 23 -15.17 2.55 -6.29
CA GLN A 23 -16.38 3.18 -5.75
C GLN A 23 -16.07 4.11 -4.57
N ASN A 24 -14.84 4.09 -4.05
CA ASN A 24 -14.41 4.92 -2.91
C ASN A 24 -13.38 6.01 -3.29
N GLY A 25 -13.21 6.35 -4.58
CA GLY A 25 -12.34 7.46 -5.01
C GLY A 25 -10.82 7.22 -4.86
N TRP A 26 -10.37 5.98 -4.68
CA TRP A 26 -8.94 5.65 -4.66
C TRP A 26 -8.35 5.67 -6.08
N THR A 27 -7.31 6.46 -6.29
CA THR A 27 -6.67 6.67 -7.61
C THR A 27 -5.17 6.38 -7.65
N PHE A 28 -4.57 5.97 -6.54
CA PHE A 28 -3.12 5.82 -6.42
C PHE A 28 -2.65 4.37 -6.62
N GLY A 29 -1.71 4.15 -7.52
CA GLY A 29 -1.26 2.81 -7.90
C GLY A 29 -2.30 2.04 -8.74
N ALA A 30 -1.83 0.98 -9.39
CA ALA A 30 -2.68 0.14 -10.23
C ALA A 30 -3.55 -0.81 -9.40
N VAL A 31 -4.77 -1.08 -9.90
CA VAL A 31 -5.64 -2.14 -9.39
C VAL A 31 -5.53 -3.35 -10.32
N PHE A 32 -5.27 -4.52 -9.73
CA PHE A 32 -5.12 -5.78 -10.46
C PHE A 32 -5.48 -6.97 -9.55
N ALA A 33 -5.68 -8.14 -10.15
CA ALA A 33 -5.99 -9.35 -9.40
C ALA A 33 -4.75 -9.86 -8.61
N PRO A 34 -4.90 -10.30 -7.35
CA PRO A 34 -3.81 -10.87 -6.56
C PRO A 34 -3.01 -11.96 -7.28
N HIS A 35 -1.68 -11.91 -7.18
CA HIS A 35 -0.80 -12.97 -7.67
C HIS A 35 -0.27 -13.81 -6.51
N ALA A 36 -0.75 -15.06 -6.39
CA ALA A 36 -0.33 -15.98 -5.34
C ALA A 36 0.84 -16.88 -5.78
N ARG A 37 1.73 -17.17 -4.83
CA ARG A 37 2.84 -18.13 -4.93
C ARG A 37 2.97 -18.92 -3.63
N THR A 38 3.44 -20.14 -3.74
CA THR A 38 3.70 -21.01 -2.58
C THR A 38 4.98 -21.79 -2.82
N GLY A 39 5.69 -22.12 -1.75
CA GLY A 39 6.90 -22.94 -1.84
C GLY A 39 7.39 -23.36 -0.47
N ARG A 40 8.66 -23.73 -0.39
CA ARG A 40 9.34 -24.13 0.85
C ARG A 40 10.80 -23.74 0.80
N GLY A 41 11.34 -23.34 1.95
CA GLY A 41 12.74 -23.00 2.06
C GLY A 41 13.07 -21.70 1.31
N ASN A 42 14.36 -21.49 1.06
CA ASN A 42 14.85 -20.37 0.26
C ASN A 42 14.35 -20.46 -1.19
N ASP A 43 13.98 -19.32 -1.79
CA ASP A 43 13.56 -19.26 -3.19
C ASP A 43 13.80 -17.88 -3.82
N VAL A 44 13.77 -17.82 -5.14
CA VAL A 44 13.68 -16.58 -5.94
C VAL A 44 12.32 -16.52 -6.60
N ILE A 45 11.42 -15.74 -6.02
CA ILE A 45 10.04 -15.60 -6.46
C ILE A 45 10.00 -14.58 -7.59
N THR A 46 9.42 -14.96 -8.74
CA THR A 46 9.27 -14.08 -9.90
C THR A 46 7.80 -13.93 -10.27
N VAL A 47 7.34 -12.69 -10.40
CA VAL A 47 6.01 -12.33 -10.91
C VAL A 47 6.20 -11.37 -12.08
N ASN A 48 5.63 -11.73 -13.23
CA ASN A 48 5.72 -10.96 -14.47
C ASN A 48 4.37 -10.36 -14.82
N GLY A 49 4.37 -9.30 -15.63
CA GLY A 49 3.15 -8.67 -16.14
C GLY A 49 2.40 -7.85 -15.10
N LEU A 50 3.08 -7.48 -14.01
CA LEU A 50 2.53 -6.54 -13.04
C LEU A 50 2.57 -5.11 -13.60
N PRO A 51 1.57 -4.27 -13.32
CA PRO A 51 1.71 -2.84 -13.54
C PRO A 51 2.89 -2.28 -12.72
N PRO A 52 3.70 -1.36 -13.26
CA PRO A 52 4.69 -0.63 -12.48
C PRO A 52 4.02 0.13 -11.33
N GLY A 53 4.66 0.21 -10.18
CA GLY A 53 4.10 0.90 -9.03
C GLY A 53 4.25 0.18 -7.70
N PRO A 54 3.80 0.83 -6.61
CA PRO A 54 3.76 0.23 -5.30
C PRO A 54 2.74 -0.90 -5.24
N VAL A 55 3.14 -1.98 -4.58
CA VAL A 55 2.32 -3.16 -4.29
C VAL A 55 2.49 -3.57 -2.84
N VAL A 56 1.51 -4.31 -2.33
CA VAL A 56 1.62 -4.96 -1.02
C VAL A 56 2.04 -6.41 -1.23
N ILE A 57 3.07 -6.83 -0.52
CA ILE A 57 3.48 -8.23 -0.42
C ILE A 57 2.94 -8.80 0.88
N ASP A 58 1.99 -9.72 0.80
CA ASP A 58 1.48 -10.49 1.94
C ASP A 58 2.26 -11.81 2.01
N LEU A 59 3.07 -11.99 3.07
CA LEU A 59 3.94 -13.14 3.27
C LEU A 59 3.54 -13.87 4.54
N SER A 60 3.36 -15.19 4.42
CA SER A 60 3.16 -16.10 5.54
C SER A 60 4.14 -17.26 5.45
N ILE A 61 4.88 -17.52 6.51
CA ILE A 61 5.82 -18.65 6.64
C ILE A 61 5.37 -19.46 7.85
N ARG A 62 5.43 -20.79 7.75
CA ARG A 62 5.20 -21.67 8.90
C ARG A 62 6.52 -22.31 9.32
N GLY A 63 6.79 -22.33 10.61
CA GLY A 63 8.06 -22.81 11.17
C GLY A 63 8.83 -21.70 11.88
N ASP A 64 9.99 -22.07 12.38
CA ASP A 64 10.94 -21.23 13.07
C ASP A 64 12.09 -20.82 12.15
N GLY A 65 12.98 -19.99 12.69
CA GLY A 65 14.22 -19.58 12.03
C GLY A 65 14.14 -18.21 11.38
N TYR A 66 15.17 -17.92 10.60
CA TYR A 66 15.36 -16.63 9.98
C TYR A 66 14.45 -16.44 8.75
N THR A 67 13.72 -15.34 8.72
CA THR A 67 12.98 -14.86 7.56
C THR A 67 13.60 -13.59 7.02
N GLY A 68 14.00 -13.64 5.75
CA GLY A 68 14.51 -12.49 5.02
C GLY A 68 13.84 -12.35 3.65
N LEU A 69 13.44 -11.13 3.28
CA LEU A 69 12.86 -10.85 1.97
C LEU A 69 13.45 -9.56 1.38
N TRP A 70 13.97 -9.66 0.16
CA TRP A 70 14.55 -8.53 -0.59
C TRP A 70 14.00 -8.48 -2.01
N PRO A 71 13.73 -7.30 -2.57
CA PRO A 71 13.58 -7.17 -4.01
C PRO A 71 14.95 -7.39 -4.66
N LEU A 72 14.95 -7.99 -5.85
CA LEU A 72 16.15 -8.12 -6.65
C LEU A 72 16.20 -6.98 -7.67
N THR A 73 17.33 -6.27 -7.68
CA THR A 73 17.65 -5.29 -8.71
C THR A 73 17.78 -5.93 -10.09
N ARG A 74 17.85 -5.11 -11.15
CA ARG A 74 18.10 -5.58 -12.53
C ARG A 74 19.37 -6.42 -12.69
N PHE A 75 20.31 -6.32 -11.74
CA PHE A 75 21.56 -7.06 -11.70
C PHE A 75 21.54 -8.29 -10.78
N ASN A 76 20.37 -8.70 -10.29
CA ASN A 76 20.18 -9.78 -9.32
C ASN A 76 20.93 -9.56 -8.00
N LYS A 77 21.05 -8.30 -7.58
CA LYS A 77 21.52 -7.94 -6.24
C LYS A 77 20.32 -7.67 -5.34
N GLU A 78 20.41 -8.08 -4.08
CA GLU A 78 19.46 -7.69 -3.03
C GLU A 78 19.39 -6.16 -2.99
N GLY A 79 18.19 -5.61 -3.05
CA GLY A 79 17.91 -4.20 -2.78
C GLY A 79 17.63 -3.97 -1.30
N ASP A 80 16.84 -2.95 -0.98
CA ASP A 80 16.49 -2.64 0.40
C ASP A 80 15.66 -3.75 1.03
N THR A 81 15.92 -4.00 2.32
CA THR A 81 15.33 -5.13 3.04
C THR A 81 13.85 -4.88 3.29
N LEU A 82 12.98 -5.80 2.87
CA LEU A 82 11.53 -5.72 3.13
C LEU A 82 11.16 -6.43 4.43
N VAL A 83 11.77 -7.59 4.66
CA VAL A 83 11.56 -8.38 5.88
C VAL A 83 12.91 -8.81 6.42
N ASN A 84 13.09 -8.64 7.73
CA ASN A 84 14.21 -9.13 8.50
C ASN A 84 13.67 -9.56 9.87
N SER A 85 13.43 -10.85 10.07
CA SER A 85 12.71 -11.34 11.25
C SER A 85 13.21 -12.72 11.66
N THR A 86 13.14 -13.01 12.96
CA THR A 86 13.34 -14.33 13.56
C THR A 86 12.06 -14.87 14.21
N GLU A 87 10.92 -14.24 13.93
CA GLU A 87 9.64 -14.65 14.48
C GLU A 87 9.24 -16.05 14.01
N GLU A 88 8.75 -16.86 14.96
CA GLU A 88 8.08 -18.10 14.63
C GLU A 88 6.76 -17.83 13.87
N ASN A 89 6.52 -18.62 12.83
CA ASN A 89 5.33 -18.56 11.99
C ASN A 89 5.08 -17.15 11.45
N PHE A 90 6.13 -16.50 10.93
CA PHE A 90 6.10 -15.14 10.43
C PHE A 90 4.88 -14.88 9.54
N ARG A 91 4.19 -13.77 9.81
CA ARG A 91 3.13 -13.22 8.97
C ARG A 91 3.29 -11.71 8.93
N GLY A 92 3.26 -11.14 7.74
CA GLY A 92 3.34 -9.70 7.59
C GLY A 92 3.03 -9.23 6.19
N ARG A 93 2.68 -7.96 6.08
CA ARG A 93 2.46 -7.24 4.84
C ARG A 93 3.48 -6.12 4.73
N VAL A 94 4.15 -6.03 3.58
CA VAL A 94 5.20 -5.03 3.34
C VAL A 94 4.99 -4.33 2.00
N LEU A 95 5.42 -3.08 1.91
CA LEU A 95 5.44 -2.33 0.65
C LEU A 95 6.61 -2.78 -0.22
N ALA A 96 6.37 -2.96 -1.51
CA ALA A 96 7.41 -3.17 -2.50
C ALA A 96 7.12 -2.36 -3.76
N GLN A 97 8.16 -2.09 -4.54
CA GLN A 97 8.07 -1.37 -5.80
C GLN A 97 8.19 -2.35 -6.98
N VAL A 98 7.19 -2.37 -7.87
CA VAL A 98 7.28 -3.08 -9.15
C VAL A 98 8.05 -2.20 -10.14
N PRO A 99 9.13 -2.71 -10.77
CA PRO A 99 9.88 -1.95 -11.76
C PRO A 99 9.09 -1.74 -13.06
N ASP A 100 9.51 -0.76 -13.88
CA ASP A 100 8.86 -0.35 -15.14
C ASP A 100 8.60 -1.49 -16.14
N ASN A 101 9.42 -2.54 -16.10
CA ASN A 101 9.26 -3.70 -16.96
C ASN A 101 8.21 -4.72 -16.46
N GLY A 102 7.52 -4.41 -15.35
CA GLY A 102 6.47 -5.24 -14.77
C GLY A 102 6.95 -6.58 -14.21
N ARG A 103 8.27 -6.74 -14.00
CA ARG A 103 8.88 -7.98 -13.51
C ARG A 103 9.39 -7.79 -12.09
N LEU A 104 8.56 -8.11 -11.11
CA LEU A 104 8.95 -8.16 -9.71
C LEU A 104 9.69 -9.46 -9.41
N ARG A 105 10.87 -9.34 -8.80
CA ARG A 105 11.66 -10.48 -8.33
C ARG A 105 12.02 -10.29 -6.88
N LEU A 106 11.80 -11.31 -6.08
CA LEU A 106 12.07 -11.30 -4.66
C LEU A 106 12.99 -12.46 -4.31
N GLN A 107 14.02 -12.21 -3.52
CA GLN A 107 14.81 -13.25 -2.88
C GLN A 107 14.25 -13.49 -1.49
N LEU A 108 13.80 -14.72 -1.24
CA LEU A 108 13.29 -15.19 0.04
C LEU A 108 14.32 -16.10 0.69
N LYS A 109 14.66 -15.80 1.95
CA LYS A 109 15.34 -16.72 2.87
C LYS A 109 14.32 -17.16 3.92
N ALA A 110 14.10 -18.46 4.01
CA ALA A 110 13.16 -19.10 4.94
C ALA A 110 13.51 -20.58 5.06
N GLU A 111 13.11 -21.24 6.15
CA GLU A 111 13.33 -22.68 6.34
C GLU A 111 12.06 -23.50 6.04
N GLY A 112 10.89 -22.94 6.35
CA GLY A 112 9.61 -23.60 6.29
C GLY A 112 8.81 -23.43 4.99
N PRO A 113 7.62 -24.04 4.90
CA PRO A 113 6.68 -23.78 3.82
C PRO A 113 6.15 -22.35 3.91
N TRP A 114 6.01 -21.70 2.76
CA TRP A 114 5.61 -20.31 2.67
C TRP A 114 4.52 -20.09 1.63
N GLN A 115 3.77 -19.00 1.84
CA GLN A 115 2.78 -18.46 0.92
C GLN A 115 3.06 -16.97 0.75
N LEU A 116 3.06 -16.49 -0.49
CA LEU A 116 3.25 -15.10 -0.83
C LEU A 116 2.13 -14.64 -1.77
N GLN A 117 1.57 -13.47 -1.53
CA GLN A 117 0.69 -12.78 -2.49
C GLN A 117 1.24 -11.40 -2.83
N VAL A 118 1.22 -11.06 -4.11
CA VAL A 118 1.37 -9.68 -4.57
C VAL A 118 -0.01 -9.09 -4.77
N LEU A 119 -0.33 -8.06 -4.02
CA LEU A 119 -1.62 -7.39 -3.98
C LEU A 119 -1.49 -5.96 -4.54
N PRO A 120 -2.52 -5.43 -5.21
CA PRO A 120 -2.57 -4.00 -5.51
C PRO A 120 -2.58 -3.21 -4.20
N LEU A 121 -1.99 -2.01 -4.20
CA LEU A 121 -1.95 -1.15 -3.02
C LEU A 121 -3.35 -0.87 -2.46
N ALA A 122 -4.36 -0.75 -3.32
CA ALA A 122 -5.76 -0.56 -2.95
C ALA A 122 -6.36 -1.68 -2.06
N ALA A 123 -5.71 -2.84 -1.97
CA ALA A 123 -6.10 -3.96 -1.11
C ALA A 123 -5.53 -3.88 0.32
N ALA A 124 -4.69 -2.88 0.61
CA ALA A 124 -4.25 -2.60 1.97
C ALA A 124 -5.45 -2.32 2.90
N THR A 125 -5.30 -2.72 4.16
CA THR A 125 -6.39 -2.63 5.14
C THR A 125 -6.68 -1.16 5.44
N ARG A 126 -7.95 -0.74 5.38
CA ARG A 126 -8.32 0.63 5.72
C ARG A 126 -8.35 0.82 7.25
N LEU A 127 -7.74 1.89 7.71
CA LEU A 127 -7.92 2.40 9.06
C LEU A 127 -9.31 2.99 9.20
N THR A 128 -9.95 2.69 10.33
CA THR A 128 -11.27 3.18 10.71
C THR A 128 -11.28 3.44 12.22
N GLU A 129 -12.40 3.91 12.77
CA GLU A 129 -12.57 4.01 14.23
C GLU A 129 -12.67 2.63 14.92
N ASP A 130 -12.96 1.57 14.16
CA ASP A 130 -12.94 0.20 14.67
C ASP A 130 -11.51 -0.27 14.95
N GLU A 131 -11.34 -1.03 16.04
CA GLU A 131 -10.04 -1.54 16.44
C GLU A 131 -9.58 -2.70 15.55
N LEU A 132 -8.43 -2.51 14.91
CA LEU A 132 -7.65 -3.59 14.31
C LEU A 132 -6.82 -4.27 15.40
N ASP A 133 -6.78 -5.60 15.38
CA ASP A 133 -5.93 -6.43 16.24
C ASP A 133 -5.12 -7.38 15.35
N ARG A 134 -3.81 -7.16 15.28
CA ARG A 134 -2.91 -7.75 14.27
C ARG A 134 -1.53 -8.01 14.88
N ARG A 135 -0.65 -8.63 14.09
CA ARG A 135 0.75 -8.91 14.40
C ARG A 135 1.58 -8.80 13.13
N GLY A 136 2.87 -8.50 13.27
CA GLY A 136 3.81 -8.41 12.15
C GLY A 136 3.78 -7.04 11.50
N PRO A 137 4.72 -6.79 10.57
CA PRO A 137 4.66 -5.63 9.68
C PRO A 137 3.33 -5.57 8.92
N ASP A 138 2.82 -4.37 8.65
CA ASP A 138 1.59 -4.20 7.87
C ASP A 138 1.60 -2.88 7.07
N VAL A 139 0.72 -2.82 6.08
CA VAL A 139 0.48 -1.66 5.22
C VAL A 139 -1.00 -1.32 5.31
N LEU A 140 -1.28 -0.13 5.85
CA LEU A 140 -2.63 0.35 6.09
C LEU A 140 -2.91 1.60 5.24
N LEU A 141 -4.19 1.88 5.00
CA LEU A 141 -4.65 3.07 4.28
C LEU A 141 -5.53 3.93 5.17
N HIS A 142 -5.21 5.20 5.27
CA HIS A 142 -6.11 6.24 5.77
C HIS A 142 -6.63 7.05 4.57
N THR A 143 -7.95 7.09 4.39
CA THR A 143 -8.59 7.76 3.23
C THR A 143 -9.70 8.71 3.66
N ALA A 144 -9.75 9.09 4.93
CA ALA A 144 -10.75 10.00 5.46
C ALA A 144 -10.12 11.39 5.74
N GLY A 145 -10.87 12.29 6.38
CA GLY A 145 -10.31 13.58 6.82
C GLY A 145 -9.22 13.43 7.87
N THR A 146 -8.78 14.53 8.48
CA THR A 146 -7.77 14.48 9.54
C THR A 146 -8.21 13.58 10.70
N ALA A 147 -7.28 12.84 11.28
CA ALA A 147 -7.56 11.93 12.38
C ALA A 147 -6.31 11.69 13.23
N ASP A 148 -6.47 11.10 14.41
CA ASP A 148 -5.35 10.59 15.20
C ASP A 148 -5.31 9.06 15.12
N LEU A 149 -4.17 8.50 14.71
CA LEU A 149 -3.90 7.07 14.83
C LEU A 149 -3.49 6.73 16.27
N ALA A 150 -4.37 6.03 16.98
CA ALA A 150 -4.02 5.42 18.26
C ALA A 150 -3.43 4.03 18.03
N LEU A 151 -2.14 3.85 18.36
CA LEU A 151 -1.40 2.61 18.18
C LEU A 151 -0.93 2.06 19.53
N HIS A 152 -1.19 0.78 19.79
CA HIS A 152 -0.72 0.08 20.98
C HIS A 152 0.05 -1.15 20.55
N TYR A 153 1.37 -1.09 20.68
CA TYR A 153 2.29 -2.14 20.29
C TYR A 153 2.86 -2.86 21.50
N ARG A 154 2.93 -4.19 21.42
CA ARG A 154 3.41 -5.06 22.50
C ARG A 154 4.52 -5.99 22.04
N GLY A 155 5.42 -5.49 21.20
CA GLY A 155 6.65 -6.18 20.82
C GLY A 155 7.85 -5.84 21.69
N GLU A 156 8.99 -6.43 21.34
CA GLU A 156 10.28 -6.24 22.01
C GLU A 156 11.31 -5.57 21.11
N ASP A 157 11.20 -5.77 19.80
CA ASP A 157 12.04 -5.12 18.78
C ASP A 157 11.54 -3.72 18.41
N ASN A 158 12.20 -3.15 17.40
CA ASN A 158 11.93 -1.82 16.88
C ASN A 158 10.56 -1.75 16.20
N LEU A 159 9.71 -0.83 16.62
CA LEU A 159 8.52 -0.43 15.88
C LEU A 159 8.86 0.81 15.06
N ILE A 160 8.76 0.68 13.74
CA ILE A 160 8.90 1.81 12.82
C ILE A 160 7.53 2.08 12.18
N VAL A 161 7.08 3.34 12.21
CA VAL A 161 5.87 3.79 11.51
C VAL A 161 6.26 4.91 10.56
N ASN A 162 5.97 4.69 9.28
CA ASN A 162 6.21 5.64 8.20
C ASN A 162 4.87 6.07 7.59
N LEU A 163 4.74 7.35 7.28
CA LEU A 163 3.58 7.92 6.58
C LEU A 163 3.97 8.34 5.16
N PHE A 164 3.19 7.91 4.18
CA PHE A 164 3.31 8.37 2.79
C PHE A 164 2.05 9.17 2.42
N GLU A 165 2.16 10.49 2.41
CA GLU A 165 1.07 11.37 1.99
C GLU A 165 0.93 11.37 0.47
N LEU A 166 -0.21 10.91 -0.03
CA LEU A 166 -0.43 10.75 -1.47
C LEU A 166 -1.14 11.95 -2.09
N GLU A 167 -1.72 12.83 -1.27
CA GLU A 167 -2.32 14.07 -1.76
C GLU A 167 -1.27 14.95 -2.44
N GLY A 168 -1.59 15.45 -3.64
CA GLY A 168 -0.66 16.26 -4.44
C GLY A 168 0.44 15.46 -5.14
N HIS A 169 0.58 14.14 -4.89
CA HIS A 169 1.51 13.30 -5.62
C HIS A 169 0.94 12.88 -6.98
N HIS A 170 1.63 13.22 -8.06
CA HIS A 170 1.12 13.06 -9.42
C HIS A 170 1.56 11.77 -10.13
N ASP A 171 2.62 11.10 -9.66
CA ASP A 171 3.09 9.85 -10.25
C ASP A 171 2.53 8.64 -9.47
N PRO A 172 1.47 7.98 -9.95
CA PRO A 172 0.89 6.84 -9.24
C PRO A 172 1.80 5.60 -9.26
N THR A 173 2.95 5.65 -9.95
CA THR A 173 3.90 4.54 -10.09
C THR A 173 5.10 4.65 -9.15
N ALA A 174 5.21 5.70 -8.34
CA ALA A 174 6.26 5.85 -7.34
C ALA A 174 5.63 6.24 -5.99
N LEU A 175 6.22 5.79 -4.88
CA LEU A 175 5.85 6.33 -3.58
C LEU A 175 6.50 7.72 -3.41
N PRO A 176 5.82 8.68 -2.75
CA PRO A 176 6.46 9.90 -2.27
C PRO A 176 7.50 9.57 -1.20
N ASP A 177 8.25 10.58 -0.76
CA ASP A 177 9.07 10.48 0.45
C ASP A 177 8.17 10.19 1.67
N ASP A 178 8.69 9.40 2.61
CA ASP A 178 8.00 9.12 3.86
C ASP A 178 8.38 10.07 4.99
N ASP A 179 7.45 10.23 5.93
CA ASP A 179 7.74 10.80 7.25
C ASP A 179 7.81 9.68 8.31
N ASN A 180 8.94 9.62 9.01
CA ASN A 180 9.18 8.64 10.06
C ASN A 180 8.66 9.17 11.41
N VAL A 181 7.43 8.77 11.75
CA VAL A 181 6.69 9.30 12.90
C VAL A 181 6.87 8.48 14.18
N VAL A 182 7.30 7.21 14.05
CA VAL A 182 7.69 6.35 15.17
C VAL A 182 8.90 5.52 14.75
N ASN A 183 9.90 5.41 15.62
CA ASN A 183 11.07 4.55 15.44
C ASN A 183 11.67 4.22 16.80
N GLU A 184 11.03 3.28 17.49
CA GLU A 184 11.21 3.07 18.91
C GLU A 184 11.22 1.58 19.28
N ILE A 185 12.12 1.19 20.18
CA ILE A 185 12.27 -0.22 20.60
C ILE A 185 11.34 -0.57 21.76
N GLY A 186 10.64 -1.71 21.62
CA GLY A 186 9.84 -2.33 22.67
C GLY A 186 8.40 -1.83 22.74
N LYS A 187 7.71 -2.14 23.85
CA LYS A 187 6.29 -1.84 24.04
C LYS A 187 6.01 -0.34 23.95
N ARG A 188 4.95 0.04 23.23
CA ARG A 188 4.60 1.44 22.98
C ARG A 188 3.09 1.70 22.96
N ARG A 189 2.74 2.95 23.23
CA ARG A 189 1.39 3.51 23.10
C ARG A 189 1.52 4.88 22.48
N GLU A 190 1.29 4.95 21.19
CA GLU A 190 1.46 6.16 20.40
C GLU A 190 0.12 6.76 20.00
N THR A 191 0.11 8.07 19.84
CA THR A 191 -0.95 8.80 19.15
C THR A 191 -0.27 9.62 18.07
N VAL A 192 -0.48 9.24 16.82
CA VAL A 192 0.16 9.84 15.65
C VAL A 192 -0.89 10.67 14.92
N PRO A 193 -0.71 12.00 14.76
CA PRO A 193 -1.61 12.80 13.95
C PRO A 193 -1.49 12.36 12.49
N LEU A 194 -2.62 12.05 11.86
CA LEU A 194 -2.71 11.76 10.43
C LEU A 194 -3.30 12.98 9.71
N PRO A 195 -2.65 13.43 8.62
CA PRO A 195 -3.23 14.48 7.77
C PRO A 195 -4.48 13.97 7.05
N GLU A 196 -5.13 14.86 6.31
CA GLU A 196 -6.22 14.50 5.41
C GLU A 196 -5.73 13.44 4.41
N GLY A 197 -6.51 12.38 4.23
CA GLY A 197 -6.18 11.28 3.34
C GLY A 197 -6.23 11.70 1.86
N PRO A 198 -5.60 10.91 0.96
CA PRO A 198 -5.09 9.56 1.20
C PRO A 198 -3.65 9.49 1.74
N VAL A 199 -3.44 8.67 2.77
CA VAL A 199 -2.14 8.39 3.40
C VAL A 199 -1.93 6.88 3.50
N ILE A 200 -0.73 6.41 3.16
CA ILE A 200 -0.30 5.04 3.50
C ILE A 200 0.39 5.09 4.86
N VAL A 201 -0.05 4.22 5.78
CA VAL A 201 0.59 4.02 7.07
C VAL A 201 1.31 2.68 7.03
N GLN A 202 2.64 2.71 7.02
CA GLN A 202 3.48 1.51 6.98
C GLN A 202 4.01 1.22 8.39
N LEU A 203 3.68 0.04 8.92
CA LEU A 203 4.28 -0.50 10.14
C LEU A 203 5.41 -1.45 9.72
N GLN A 204 6.66 -1.08 10.00
CA GLN A 204 7.82 -1.94 9.78
C GLN A 204 8.34 -2.52 11.10
N MET A 205 8.99 -3.69 11.02
CA MET A 205 9.65 -4.38 12.15
C MET A 205 8.77 -4.70 13.37
N ALA A 206 7.44 -4.66 13.23
CA ALA A 206 6.51 -4.93 14.33
C ALA A 206 6.44 -6.42 14.73
N ASP A 207 7.37 -6.88 15.59
CA ASP A 207 7.55 -8.27 16.06
C ASP A 207 6.53 -8.74 17.13
N GLY A 208 5.63 -7.83 17.50
CA GLY A 208 4.65 -8.04 18.55
C GLY A 208 3.22 -7.87 18.04
N PRO A 209 2.23 -8.33 18.83
CA PRO A 209 0.86 -7.96 18.57
C PRO A 209 0.70 -6.45 18.74
N TRP A 210 -0.12 -5.85 17.88
CA TRP A 210 -0.49 -4.45 17.94
C TRP A 210 -1.97 -4.25 17.70
N LYS A 211 -2.48 -3.16 18.28
CA LYS A 211 -3.82 -2.67 18.05
C LYS A 211 -3.75 -1.26 17.47
N ALA A 212 -4.60 -0.99 16.49
CA ALA A 212 -4.67 0.32 15.84
C ALA A 212 -6.11 0.72 15.60
N LYS A 213 -6.41 2.02 15.76
CA LYS A 213 -7.67 2.63 15.32
C LYS A 213 -7.52 4.13 15.15
N LEU A 214 -8.41 4.72 14.38
CA LEU A 214 -8.59 6.16 14.31
C LEU A 214 -9.36 6.68 15.52
N LYS A 215 -9.01 7.88 15.95
CA LYS A 215 -9.74 8.71 16.92
C LYS A 215 -9.80 10.13 16.39
N HIS A 216 -10.73 10.92 16.92
CA HIS A 216 -10.91 12.33 16.52
C HIS A 216 -11.00 12.48 14.99
N LEU A 217 -11.74 11.58 14.35
CA LEU A 217 -11.88 11.58 12.91
C LEU A 217 -12.78 12.75 12.50
N GLU A 218 -12.21 13.67 11.76
CA GLU A 218 -12.94 14.78 11.16
C GLU A 218 -13.33 14.44 9.71
N PRO A 219 -14.45 15.00 9.19
CA PRO A 219 -14.74 14.97 7.77
C PRO A 219 -13.65 15.64 6.93
N HIS A 220 -13.59 15.31 5.64
CA HIS A 220 -12.72 16.01 4.69
C HIS A 220 -12.96 17.52 4.73
N SER A 221 -11.90 18.31 4.75
CA SER A 221 -11.98 19.78 4.76
C SER A 221 -12.56 20.31 3.46
N ARG A 222 -12.48 19.51 2.39
CA ARG A 222 -13.04 19.79 1.06
C ARG A 222 -14.06 18.71 0.67
N PRO A 223 -15.23 19.07 0.11
CA PRO A 223 -16.12 18.07 -0.46
C PRO A 223 -15.39 17.25 -1.53
N PRO A 224 -15.60 15.92 -1.62
CA PRO A 224 -14.99 15.12 -2.65
C PRO A 224 -15.37 15.71 -4.02
N GLN A 225 -14.37 16.03 -4.83
CA GLN A 225 -14.60 16.44 -6.21
C GLN A 225 -15.09 15.20 -6.99
N ILE A 226 -16.39 14.93 -6.88
CA ILE A 226 -17.09 14.05 -7.82
C ILE A 226 -16.89 14.72 -9.18
N GLY A 227 -16.16 14.04 -10.07
CA GLY A 227 -15.78 14.56 -11.38
C GLY A 227 -16.97 15.24 -12.05
N ALA A 228 -16.91 16.57 -12.16
CA ALA A 228 -17.77 17.31 -13.06
C ALA A 228 -17.45 16.77 -14.46
N GLY A 229 -18.31 15.89 -14.97
CA GLY A 229 -18.30 15.51 -16.38
C GLY A 229 -18.25 16.78 -17.24
N PRO A 230 -17.65 16.71 -18.44
CA PRO A 230 -17.46 17.89 -19.26
C PRO A 230 -18.81 18.57 -19.48
N ALA A 231 -18.95 19.77 -18.92
CA ALA A 231 -20.10 20.61 -19.19
C ALA A 231 -20.18 20.78 -20.71
N HIS A 232 -21.24 20.23 -21.29
CA HIS A 232 -21.57 20.40 -22.69
C HIS A 232 -21.43 21.87 -23.05
N ALA A 233 -20.57 22.13 -24.03
CA ALA A 233 -20.37 23.43 -24.64
C ALA A 233 -21.74 24.01 -25.04
N SER A 234 -22.16 25.06 -24.34
CA SER A 234 -23.22 25.93 -24.83
C SER A 234 -22.61 26.84 -25.89
N ALA A 235 -23.21 26.79 -27.07
CA ALA A 235 -22.78 27.46 -28.30
C ALA A 235 -22.54 28.97 -28.12
N PRO A 236 -21.61 29.58 -28.86
CA PRO A 236 -21.48 31.02 -28.90
C PRO A 236 -22.62 31.63 -29.74
N THR A 237 -23.43 32.45 -29.08
CA THR A 237 -24.39 33.37 -29.71
C THR A 237 -23.66 34.28 -30.70
N GLN A 238 -24.08 34.21 -31.97
CA GLN A 238 -23.73 35.19 -32.98
C GLN A 238 -24.29 36.57 -32.57
N VAL A 239 -23.42 37.58 -32.51
CA VAL A 239 -23.84 38.97 -32.66
C VAL A 239 -23.07 39.54 -33.84
N ALA A 240 -23.83 39.83 -34.90
CA ALA A 240 -23.40 40.57 -36.06
C ALA A 240 -23.08 42.02 -35.65
N GLY A 241 -21.91 42.50 -36.08
CA GLY A 241 -21.49 43.90 -35.92
C GLY A 241 -20.56 44.28 -37.06
N THR A 242 -21.15 44.82 -38.12
CA THR A 242 -20.50 45.34 -39.32
C THR A 242 -19.58 46.53 -39.04
N GLY A 243 -18.36 46.50 -39.59
CA GLY A 243 -17.45 47.64 -39.62
C GLY A 243 -16.27 47.43 -40.57
N LYS A 244 -16.46 47.76 -41.86
CA LYS A 244 -15.39 47.98 -42.86
C LYS A 244 -14.41 49.07 -42.30
N VAL A 245 -13.11 49.14 -42.61
CA VAL A 245 -12.48 49.51 -43.90
C VAL A 245 -10.94 49.56 -43.71
N GLN A 246 -10.16 49.08 -44.71
CA GLN A 246 -8.77 49.39 -45.13
C GLN A 246 -7.59 49.23 -44.12
N GLY A 247 -6.40 48.74 -44.46
CA GLY A 247 -5.74 48.41 -45.72
C GLY A 247 -4.22 48.69 -45.61
N TRP A 248 -3.40 47.98 -46.41
CA TRP A 248 -1.96 48.22 -46.72
C TRP A 248 -0.96 47.79 -45.61
N LEU A 249 0.23 47.19 -45.82
CA LEU A 249 1.02 46.70 -46.98
C LEU A 249 2.21 45.85 -46.45
N ARG A 250 2.71 44.93 -47.30
CA ARG A 250 4.12 44.46 -47.48
C ARG A 250 4.79 43.62 -46.38
N ARG A 251 5.12 42.35 -46.67
CA ARG A 251 6.35 41.83 -47.36
C ARG A 251 7.64 42.06 -46.56
N GLY A 252 8.32 40.96 -46.19
CA GLY A 252 9.75 40.98 -45.88
C GLY A 252 10.27 39.66 -45.32
N ARG A 253 11.05 38.93 -46.12
CA ARG A 253 11.82 37.73 -45.77
C ARG A 253 12.88 38.02 -44.69
N ARG A 254 13.19 37.04 -43.84
CA ARG A 254 14.40 36.20 -43.93
C ARG A 254 14.26 35.02 -42.98
#